data_AF-A0A1M6C7W9-F1
#
_entry.id   AF-A0A1M6C7W9-F1
#
_cell.length_a   1.000
_cell.length_b   1.000
_cell.length_c   1.000
_cell.angle_alpha   90.00
_cell.angle_beta   90.00
_cell.angle_gamma   90.00
#
_symmetry.space_group_name_H-M   'P 1'
#
loop_
_entity.id
_entity.type
_entity.pdbx_description
1 polymer ?
#
loop_
_entity_poly.entity_id
_entity_poly.type
_entity_poly.pdbx_seq_one_letter_code
_entity_poly.pdbx_strand_id
1 'polypeptide(L)'
;MKKFRLPRKTKKRLRKGLWFYPPDEKGGSLMASPYRSQEDYDAYKKGELRNLGVQHNSRKHQNEFRNKIDKEIKVTDDVLKNYLDDLMAKEFRDWAFNILVKAKNHPKAKSSYYNFVNAYLLHKNDGSFGNVACLAVDRAEELLKKRYDPSKKKQITLK
;
A
#
# COMPACT_ATOMS: atom_id res chain seq x y z
N MET A 1 20.56 26.67 32.35
CA MET A 1 20.87 25.41 31.64
C MET A 1 21.09 25.66 30.16
N LYS A 2 22.16 25.12 29.56
CA LYS A 2 22.39 25.23 28.10
C LYS A 2 21.31 24.41 27.38
N LYS A 3 20.58 25.04 26.45
CA LYS A 3 19.58 24.34 25.63
C LYS A 3 20.31 23.35 24.71
N PHE A 4 19.89 22.09 24.71
CA PHE A 4 20.40 21.08 23.79
C PHE A 4 20.21 21.55 22.34
N ARG A 5 21.31 21.64 21.58
CA ARG A 5 21.32 22.13 20.20
C ARG A 5 22.13 21.19 19.33
N LEU A 6 21.47 20.65 18.30
CA LEU A 6 22.10 19.85 17.25
C LEU A 6 22.26 20.67 15.96
N PRO A 7 23.30 20.37 15.15
CA PRO A 7 23.41 20.90 13.80
C PRO A 7 22.14 20.62 12.98
N ARG A 8 21.72 21.59 12.16
CA ARG A 8 20.47 21.53 11.38
C ARG A 8 20.36 20.24 10.54
N LYS A 9 21.45 19.81 9.89
CA LYS A 9 21.48 18.60 9.06
C LYS A 9 21.24 17.33 9.90
N THR A 10 21.92 17.20 11.04
CA THR A 10 21.76 16.08 11.98
C THR A 10 20.34 16.03 12.53
N LYS A 11 19.82 17.18 12.99
CA LYS A 11 18.45 17.28 13.52
C LYS A 11 17.40 16.86 12.48
N LYS A 12 17.56 17.30 11.22
CA LYS A 12 16.67 16.91 10.12
C LYS A 12 16.70 15.41 9.83
N ARG A 13 17.89 14.78 9.87
CA ARG A 13 18.02 13.33 9.66
C ARG A 13 17.32 12.53 10.75
N LEU A 14 17.56 12.89 12.02
CA LEU A 14 16.96 12.21 13.17
C LEU A 14 15.43 12.33 13.19
N ARG A 15 14.88 13.48 12.81
CA ARG A 15 13.43 13.68 12.71
C ARG A 15 12.70 12.78 11.70
N LYS A 16 13.41 12.21 10.72
CA LYS A 16 12.81 11.30 9.73
C LYS A 16 12.67 9.87 10.26
N GLY A 17 13.41 9.52 11.31
CA GLY A 17 13.36 8.20 11.92
C GLY A 17 12.32 8.11 13.02
N LEU A 18 11.81 6.90 13.24
CA LEU A 18 11.03 6.53 14.41
C LEU A 18 11.97 5.75 15.33
N TRP A 19 12.49 6.41 16.35
CA TRP A 19 13.51 5.85 17.24
C TRP A 19 12.87 5.26 18.49
N PHE A 20 13.30 4.07 18.87
CA PHE A 20 12.82 3.36 20.05
C PHE A 20 14.00 2.76 20.79
N TYR A 21 13.89 2.73 22.11
CA TYR A 21 14.73 1.89 22.95
C TYR A 21 14.43 0.41 22.68
N PRO A 22 15.35 -0.51 23.04
CA PRO A 22 15.06 -1.94 22.99
C PRO A 22 13.80 -2.28 23.79
N PRO A 23 13.10 -3.38 23.42
CA PRO A 23 11.90 -3.78 24.12
C PRO A 23 12.21 -4.21 25.56
N ASP A 24 11.32 -3.85 26.48
CA ASP A 24 11.32 -4.32 27.86
C ASP A 24 10.89 -5.80 27.91
N GLU A 25 11.01 -6.44 29.08
CA GLU A 25 10.63 -7.85 29.31
C GLU A 25 9.17 -8.18 28.94
N LYS A 26 8.30 -7.16 28.91
CA LYS A 26 6.89 -7.25 28.51
C LYS A 26 6.62 -6.95 27.03
N GLY A 27 7.67 -6.73 26.23
CA GLY A 27 7.59 -6.44 24.80
C GLY A 27 7.23 -4.99 24.43
N GLY A 28 7.03 -4.11 25.41
CA GLY A 28 6.85 -2.67 25.19
C GLY A 28 8.17 -1.99 24.81
N SER A 29 8.15 -0.92 24.02
CA SER A 29 9.34 -0.13 23.71
C SER A 29 9.09 1.35 23.91
N LEU A 30 10.01 2.01 24.62
CA LEU A 30 9.92 3.45 24.84
C LEU A 30 10.35 4.22 23.58
N MET A 31 9.54 5.18 23.15
CA MET A 31 9.89 6.05 22.01
C MET A 31 10.96 7.06 22.42
N ALA A 32 12.06 7.10 21.68
CA ALA A 32 13.14 8.05 21.86
C ALA A 32 12.98 9.25 20.93
N SER A 33 13.38 10.44 21.39
CA SER A 33 13.47 11.66 20.58
C SER A 33 14.88 12.26 20.57
N PRO A 34 15.84 11.63 19.86
CA PRO A 34 17.26 12.06 19.81
C PRO A 34 17.49 13.48 19.28
N TYR A 35 16.46 14.10 18.70
CA TYR A 35 16.51 15.46 18.16
C TYR A 35 16.03 16.54 19.15
N ARG A 36 15.52 16.13 20.32
CA ARG A 36 14.95 16.97 21.38
C ARG A 36 15.67 16.79 22.72
N SER A 37 16.06 15.56 23.08
CA SER A 37 16.76 15.25 24.33
C SER A 37 18.23 14.93 24.08
N GLN A 38 19.09 15.35 25.01
CA GLN A 38 20.52 15.01 25.02
C GLN A 38 20.70 13.51 25.36
N GLU A 39 19.94 12.99 26.32
CA GLU A 39 19.99 11.58 26.74
C GLU A 39 19.68 10.64 25.57
N ASP A 40 18.60 10.91 24.85
CA ASP A 40 18.23 10.15 23.64
C ASP A 40 19.27 10.29 22.53
N TYR A 41 19.96 11.44 22.45
CA TYR A 41 21.02 11.64 21.47
C TYR A 41 22.27 10.85 21.81
N ASP A 42 22.58 10.72 23.10
CA ASP A 42 23.70 9.92 23.58
C ASP A 42 23.40 8.42 23.40
N ALA A 43 22.17 7.97 23.70
CA ALA A 43 21.70 6.62 23.38
C ALA A 43 21.75 6.32 21.86
N TYR A 44 21.33 7.29 21.03
CA TYR A 44 21.49 7.21 19.57
C TYR A 44 22.96 7.06 19.16
N LYS A 45 23.87 7.81 19.80
CA LYS A 45 25.31 7.77 19.51
C LYS A 45 25.96 6.46 19.94
N LYS A 46 25.48 5.85 21.02
CA LYS A 46 25.91 4.52 21.49
C LYS A 46 25.35 3.37 20.64
N GLY A 47 24.36 3.64 19.78
CA GLY A 47 23.75 2.62 18.90
C GLY A 47 22.69 1.77 19.58
N GLU A 48 22.20 2.18 20.75
CA GLU A 48 21.20 1.44 21.53
C GLU A 48 19.78 1.58 20.95
N LEU A 49 19.54 2.64 20.17
CA LEU A 49 18.23 2.93 19.61
C LEU A 49 17.97 2.16 18.31
N ARG A 50 16.83 1.50 18.24
CA ARG A 50 16.28 0.93 17.01
C ARG A 50 15.48 1.97 16.26
N ASN A 51 15.70 2.06 14.95
CA ASN A 51 14.90 2.93 14.09
C ASN A 51 13.95 2.11 13.22
N LEU A 52 12.65 2.19 13.54
CA LEU A 52 11.58 1.53 12.78
C LEU A 52 11.15 2.34 11.56
N GLY A 53 11.54 3.63 11.50
CA GLY A 53 11.27 4.52 10.38
C GLY A 53 12.36 4.52 9.32
N VAL A 54 13.37 3.63 9.41
CA VAL A 54 14.40 3.49 8.38
C VAL A 54 13.76 2.93 7.12
N GLN A 55 13.44 3.81 6.18
CA GLN A 55 13.04 3.50 4.82
C GLN A 55 14.19 2.93 3.96
N HIS A 56 15.24 2.37 4.56
CA HIS A 56 16.34 1.78 3.77
C HIS A 56 15.75 0.62 2.97
N ASN A 57 15.93 0.67 1.65
CA ASN A 57 15.30 -0.23 0.67
C ASN A 57 13.76 -0.22 0.59
N SER A 58 13.03 0.59 1.37
CA SER A 58 11.55 0.64 1.28
C SER A 58 11.08 1.05 -0.12
N ARG A 59 11.71 2.06 -0.72
CA ARG A 59 11.44 2.45 -2.12
C ARG A 59 11.82 1.34 -3.10
N LYS A 60 12.92 0.64 -2.85
CA LYS A 60 13.40 -0.46 -3.70
C LYS A 60 12.39 -1.60 -3.68
N HIS A 61 11.97 -2.04 -2.50
CA HIS A 61 10.94 -3.06 -2.33
C HIS A 61 9.58 -2.64 -2.89
N GLN A 62 9.19 -1.38 -2.72
CA GLN A 62 7.96 -0.86 -3.32
C GLN A 62 8.01 -0.91 -4.85
N ASN A 63 9.15 -0.54 -5.44
CA ASN A 63 9.35 -0.62 -6.89
C ASN A 63 9.39 -2.07 -7.39
N GLU A 64 10.08 -2.96 -6.68
CA GLU A 64 10.09 -4.41 -6.98
C GLU A 64 8.69 -5.00 -6.93
N PHE A 65 7.89 -4.65 -5.93
CA PHE A 65 6.51 -5.08 -5.79
C PHE A 65 5.64 -4.56 -6.97
N ARG A 66 5.75 -3.27 -7.30
CA ARG A 66 5.04 -2.68 -8.44
C ARG A 66 5.42 -3.36 -9.76
N ASN A 67 6.70 -3.61 -9.98
CA ASN A 67 7.17 -4.28 -11.20
C ASN A 67 6.59 -5.70 -11.35
N LYS A 68 6.35 -6.42 -10.23
CA LYS A 68 5.71 -7.73 -10.26
C LYS A 68 4.21 -7.64 -10.57
N ILE A 69 3.52 -6.67 -9.98
CA ILE A 69 2.05 -6.55 -10.02
C ILE A 69 1.55 -5.81 -11.27
N ASP A 70 2.26 -4.79 -11.73
CA ASP A 70 1.83 -3.93 -12.84
C ASP A 70 2.18 -4.52 -14.22
N LYS A 71 2.71 -5.75 -14.28
CA LYS A 71 3.09 -6.41 -15.55
C LYS A 71 1.84 -6.65 -16.41
N GLU A 72 1.88 -6.24 -17.68
CA GLU A 72 0.74 -6.47 -18.57
C GLU A 72 0.58 -7.96 -18.89
N ILE A 73 -0.50 -8.57 -18.42
CA ILE A 73 -0.89 -9.94 -18.77
C ILE A 73 -2.35 -9.93 -19.21
N LYS A 74 -2.61 -10.52 -20.37
CA LYS A 74 -3.96 -10.72 -20.89
C LYS A 74 -4.29 -12.19 -20.84
N VAL A 75 -5.45 -12.48 -20.29
CA VAL A 75 -5.97 -13.84 -20.12
C VAL A 75 -7.33 -13.93 -20.83
N THR A 76 -7.66 -15.12 -21.30
CA THR A 76 -8.98 -15.43 -21.88
C THR A 76 -10.04 -15.37 -20.79
N ASP A 77 -11.29 -15.11 -21.19
CA ASP A 77 -12.37 -14.88 -20.23
C ASP A 77 -12.72 -16.18 -19.46
N ASP A 78 -12.57 -17.35 -20.09
CA ASP A 78 -12.76 -18.66 -19.43
C ASP A 78 -11.76 -18.88 -18.30
N VAL A 79 -10.50 -18.55 -18.54
CA VAL A 79 -9.43 -18.71 -17.54
C VAL A 79 -9.61 -17.70 -16.40
N LEU A 80 -10.08 -16.48 -16.71
CA LEU A 80 -10.42 -15.49 -15.70
C LEU A 80 -11.52 -15.97 -14.75
N LYS A 81 -12.53 -16.67 -15.30
CA LYS A 81 -13.63 -17.23 -14.50
C LYS A 81 -13.12 -18.27 -13.51
N ASN A 82 -12.24 -19.17 -13.97
CA ASN A 82 -11.59 -20.15 -13.09
C ASN A 82 -10.79 -19.48 -11.95
N TYR A 83 -10.12 -18.35 -12.23
CA TYR A 83 -9.36 -17.62 -11.20
C TYR A 83 -10.27 -17.03 -10.11
N LEU A 84 -11.45 -16.55 -10.50
CA LEU A 84 -12.45 -16.04 -9.57
C LEU A 84 -13.13 -17.16 -8.79
N ASP A 85 -13.37 -18.30 -9.43
CA ASP A 85 -13.93 -19.49 -8.79
C ASP A 85 -13.02 -20.01 -7.65
N ASP A 86 -11.71 -19.98 -7.87
CA ASP A 86 -10.72 -20.39 -6.86
C ASP A 86 -10.58 -19.39 -5.71
N LEU A 87 -10.65 -18.09 -5.99
CA LEU A 87 -10.25 -17.04 -5.04
C LEU A 87 -11.41 -16.41 -4.26
N MET A 88 -12.61 -16.35 -4.86
CA MET A 88 -13.75 -15.64 -4.31
C MET A 88 -14.92 -16.57 -3.92
N ALA A 89 -15.64 -16.18 -2.87
CA ALA A 89 -16.91 -16.80 -2.52
C ALA A 89 -17.94 -16.64 -3.65
N LYS A 90 -18.79 -17.65 -3.81
CA LYS A 90 -19.74 -17.80 -4.93
C LYS A 90 -20.58 -16.53 -5.19
N GLU A 91 -20.96 -15.83 -4.13
CA GLU A 91 -21.80 -14.64 -4.16
C GLU A 91 -21.16 -13.44 -4.88
N PHE A 92 -19.82 -13.34 -4.89
CA PHE A 92 -19.10 -12.20 -5.44
C PHE A 92 -18.52 -12.46 -6.85
N ARG A 93 -18.60 -13.69 -7.35
CA ARG A 93 -17.92 -14.09 -8.59
C ARG A 93 -18.46 -13.37 -9.82
N ASP A 94 -19.79 -13.32 -9.96
CA ASP A 94 -20.44 -12.67 -11.10
C ASP A 94 -20.19 -11.16 -11.10
N TRP A 95 -20.24 -10.55 -9.92
CA TRP A 95 -19.94 -9.13 -9.74
C TRP A 95 -18.49 -8.82 -10.13
N ALA A 96 -17.53 -9.57 -9.59
CA ALA A 96 -16.11 -9.39 -9.86
C ALA A 96 -15.77 -9.63 -11.34
N PHE A 97 -16.33 -10.68 -11.94
CA PHE A 97 -16.15 -11.00 -13.36
C PHE A 97 -16.61 -9.83 -14.25
N ASN A 98 -17.82 -9.32 -14.00
CA ASN A 98 -18.36 -8.19 -14.75
C ASN A 98 -17.50 -6.93 -14.62
N ILE A 99 -16.95 -6.66 -13.44
CA ILE A 99 -16.04 -5.53 -13.21
C ILE A 99 -14.74 -5.73 -13.98
N LEU A 100 -14.12 -6.90 -13.90
CA LEU A 100 -12.85 -7.17 -14.54
C LEU A 100 -12.94 -7.15 -16.07
N VAL A 101 -14.03 -7.66 -16.66
CA VAL A 101 -14.31 -7.58 -18.10
C VAL A 101 -14.46 -6.12 -18.55
N LYS A 102 -15.18 -5.29 -17.77
CA LYS A 102 -15.27 -3.85 -18.05
C LYS A 102 -13.91 -3.16 -17.89
N ALA A 103 -13.14 -3.54 -16.87
CA ALA A 103 -11.82 -2.97 -16.58
C ALA A 103 -10.80 -3.29 -17.69
N LYS A 104 -10.84 -4.51 -18.25
CA LYS A 104 -10.01 -4.96 -19.37
C LYS A 104 -10.07 -4.01 -20.58
N ASN A 105 -11.23 -3.40 -20.82
CA ASN A 105 -11.48 -2.50 -21.95
C ASN A 105 -11.36 -1.01 -21.61
N HIS A 106 -11.20 -0.65 -20.33
CA HIS A 106 -11.18 0.74 -19.89
C HIS A 106 -9.74 1.25 -19.67
N PRO A 107 -9.32 2.37 -20.29
CA PRO A 107 -7.91 2.78 -20.32
C PRO A 107 -7.31 3.04 -18.93
N LYS A 108 -8.14 3.47 -17.96
CA LYS A 108 -7.67 3.72 -16.58
C LYS A 108 -7.77 2.51 -15.65
N ALA A 109 -8.70 1.59 -15.92
CA ALA A 109 -8.98 0.46 -15.03
C ALA A 109 -8.27 -0.83 -15.48
N LYS A 110 -7.71 -0.84 -16.69
CA LYS A 110 -6.94 -1.96 -17.24
C LYS A 110 -5.75 -2.37 -16.37
N SER A 111 -5.12 -1.40 -15.69
CA SER A 111 -4.05 -1.70 -14.71
C SER A 111 -4.58 -2.54 -13.55
N SER A 112 -5.76 -2.24 -13.01
CA SER A 112 -6.38 -3.05 -11.97
C SER A 112 -6.69 -4.47 -12.43
N TYR A 113 -7.08 -4.66 -13.70
CA TYR A 113 -7.24 -5.98 -14.28
C TYR A 113 -5.91 -6.77 -14.30
N TYR A 114 -4.82 -6.14 -14.74
CA TYR A 114 -3.50 -6.78 -14.71
C TYR A 114 -3.06 -7.11 -13.28
N ASN A 115 -3.33 -6.21 -12.34
CA ASN A 115 -3.00 -6.42 -10.93
C ASN A 115 -3.74 -7.61 -10.35
N PHE A 116 -5.01 -7.81 -10.70
CA PHE A 116 -5.78 -8.99 -10.31
C PHE A 116 -5.13 -10.29 -10.82
N VAL A 117 -4.85 -10.36 -12.13
CA VAL A 117 -4.27 -11.55 -12.76
C VAL A 117 -2.91 -11.90 -12.15
N ASN A 118 -2.04 -10.89 -12.00
CA ASN A 118 -0.72 -11.09 -11.41
C ASN A 118 -0.79 -11.48 -9.93
N ALA A 119 -1.68 -10.85 -9.17
CA ALA A 119 -1.88 -11.19 -7.77
C ALA A 119 -2.37 -12.64 -7.61
N TYR A 120 -3.26 -13.11 -8.47
CA TYR A 120 -3.71 -14.51 -8.47
C TYR A 120 -2.56 -15.49 -8.77
N LEU A 121 -1.75 -15.20 -9.81
CA LEU A 121 -0.60 -16.05 -10.17
C LEU A 121 0.43 -16.11 -9.03
N LEU A 122 0.67 -14.98 -8.35
CA LEU A 122 1.54 -14.92 -7.19
C LEU A 122 0.92 -15.61 -5.96
N HIS A 123 -0.40 -15.56 -5.81
CA HIS A 123 -1.12 -16.24 -4.73
C HIS A 123 -0.95 -17.77 -4.84
N LYS A 124 -0.96 -18.33 -6.06
CA LYS A 124 -0.68 -19.75 -6.26
C LYS A 124 0.71 -20.19 -5.80
N ASN A 125 1.69 -19.28 -5.84
CA ASN A 125 3.06 -19.59 -5.44
C ASN A 125 3.29 -19.35 -3.92
N ASP A 126 2.85 -18.20 -3.40
CA ASP A 126 3.23 -17.72 -2.06
C ASP A 126 2.05 -17.58 -1.07
N GLY A 127 0.81 -17.87 -1.48
CA GLY A 127 -0.41 -17.85 -0.64
C GLY A 127 -0.85 -16.46 -0.13
N SER A 128 0.01 -15.45 -0.17
CA SER A 128 -0.20 -14.17 0.53
C SER A 128 -0.91 -13.09 -0.31
N PHE A 129 -1.07 -13.33 -1.62
CA PHE A 129 -1.57 -12.32 -2.55
C PHE A 129 -3.08 -12.33 -2.80
N GLY A 130 -3.84 -13.21 -2.12
CA GLY A 130 -5.28 -13.32 -2.29
C GLY A 130 -6.02 -11.99 -2.01
N ASN A 131 -5.67 -11.34 -0.89
CA ASN A 131 -6.21 -10.03 -0.54
C ASN A 131 -5.87 -8.95 -1.57
N VAL A 132 -4.69 -9.01 -2.18
CA VAL A 132 -4.27 -8.05 -3.22
C VAL A 132 -5.14 -8.21 -4.47
N ALA A 133 -5.52 -9.45 -4.82
CA ALA A 133 -6.43 -9.71 -5.92
C ALA A 133 -7.82 -9.11 -5.63
N CYS A 134 -8.39 -9.32 -4.44
CA CYS A 134 -9.67 -8.71 -4.06
C CYS A 134 -9.61 -7.16 -4.12
N LEU A 135 -8.56 -6.56 -3.56
CA LEU A 135 -8.36 -5.11 -3.61
C LEU A 135 -8.23 -4.57 -5.04
N ALA A 136 -7.69 -5.35 -5.97
CA ALA A 136 -7.63 -4.97 -7.37
C ALA A 136 -9.03 -4.87 -8.00
N VAL A 137 -9.97 -5.73 -7.60
CA VAL A 137 -11.37 -5.68 -8.06
C VAL A 137 -12.08 -4.45 -7.52
N ASP A 138 -11.96 -4.17 -6.22
CA ASP A 138 -12.53 -2.96 -5.61
C ASP A 138 -11.98 -1.70 -6.30
N ARG A 139 -10.67 -1.68 -6.54
CA ARG A 139 -10.02 -0.57 -7.22
C ARG A 139 -10.51 -0.42 -8.66
N ALA A 140 -10.73 -1.52 -9.38
CA ALA A 140 -11.31 -1.50 -10.71
C ALA A 140 -12.72 -0.90 -10.69
N GLU A 141 -13.54 -1.28 -9.71
CA GLU A 141 -14.88 -0.73 -9.52
C GLU A 141 -14.85 0.79 -9.30
N GLU A 142 -14.00 1.28 -8.39
CA GLU A 142 -13.81 2.71 -8.13
C GLU A 142 -13.42 3.49 -9.39
N LEU A 143 -12.54 2.92 -10.22
CA LEU A 143 -12.07 3.55 -11.44
C LEU A 143 -13.11 3.54 -12.57
N LEU A 144 -14.04 2.59 -12.54
CA LEU A 144 -15.17 2.50 -13.46
C LEU A 144 -16.35 3.41 -13.03
N LYS A 145 -16.50 3.67 -11.72
CA LYS A 145 -17.49 4.64 -11.21
C LYS A 145 -17.15 6.03 -11.73
N LYS A 146 -18.15 6.71 -12.34
CA LYS A 146 -18.00 8.11 -12.74
C LYS A 146 -17.71 8.94 -11.49
N ARG A 147 -16.69 9.80 -11.53
CA ARG A 147 -16.45 10.76 -10.46
C ARG A 147 -17.71 11.58 -10.24
N TYR A 148 -18.13 11.70 -8.98
CA TYR A 148 -19.17 12.62 -8.59
C TYR A 148 -18.75 14.04 -8.98
N ASP A 149 -19.51 14.66 -9.88
CA ASP A 149 -19.31 16.03 -10.32
C ASP A 149 -20.36 16.93 -9.64
N PRO A 150 -20.00 17.67 -8.58
CA PRO A 150 -20.95 18.50 -7.85
C PRO A 150 -21.55 19.63 -8.70
N SER A 151 -20.95 19.96 -9.86
CA SER A 151 -21.44 21.03 -10.74
C SER A 151 -22.74 20.67 -11.49
N LYS A 152 -23.04 19.38 -11.70
CA LYS A 152 -24.22 18.92 -12.44
C LYS A 152 -25.52 18.95 -11.65
N LYS A 153 -25.47 19.12 -10.32
CA LYS A 153 -26.66 19.16 -9.45
C LYS A 153 -27.44 20.48 -9.59
N LYS A 154 -26.78 21.58 -9.97
CA LYS A 154 -27.39 22.91 -10.09
C LYS A 154 -28.30 23.11 -11.32
N GLN A 155 -28.27 22.20 -12.30
CA GLN A 155 -29.04 22.35 -13.54
C GLN A 155 -30.45 21.73 -13.49
N ILE A 156 -30.81 21.00 -12.43
CA ILE A 156 -32.05 20.21 -12.38
C ILE A 156 -33.19 20.94 -11.64
N THR A 157 -32.90 22.04 -10.94
CA THR A 157 -33.91 22.88 -10.28
C THR A 157 -34.06 24.20 -11.03
N LEU A 158 -34.87 24.21 -12.09
CA LEU A 158 -35.54 25.38 -12.67
C LEU A 158 -36.42 24.87 -13.84
N LYS A 159 -37.58 24.30 -13.51
CA LYS A 159 -38.76 24.25 -14.37
C LYS A 159 -39.99 24.36 -13.48
#